data_AF-W9W628-F1
#
_entry.id   AF-W9W628-F1
#
_cell.length_a   1.000
_cell.length_b   1.000
_cell.length_c   1.000
_cell.angle_alpha   90.00
_cell.angle_beta   90.00
_cell.angle_gamma   90.00
#
_symmetry.space_group_name_H-M   'P 1'
#
loop_
_entity.id
_entity.type
_entity.pdbx_description
1 polymer ?
#
loop_
_entity_poly.entity_id
_entity_poly.type
_entity_poly.pdbx_seq_one_letter_code
_entity_poly.pdbx_strand_id
1 'polypeptide(L)'
;MSGTLLGLAPHTDSLARLASTPFLAQLKERDLAKNKIWSATLLDGETGILSIGGTIAKEFEEAKIRGEIELKHLGDPLVTTDWVDEQVNAKLTFLIPPDASWDKHFKWTEVQGAAGWWTALMKGVWINGAKILKNQPVIFDINTPFILAPPIAARRFYESIGGTKRLPPPYDNFFAFPCLNRANIALEIGGWNFPTMHGEGTSADALYGPAGGRFSLGKMADGTGYCVGSVVETRMGLKEQGMDSGMKNMWVLGEPFFRGLGVVFDVDGGRVGVRTY
;
A
#
# COMPACT_ATOMS: atom_id res chain seq x y z
N MET A 1 18.79 14.65 13.49
CA MET A 1 17.40 15.16 13.40
C MET A 1 16.64 14.63 14.59
N SER A 2 16.00 15.50 15.37
CA SER A 2 15.01 15.09 16.38
C SER A 2 13.67 14.97 15.67
N GLY A 3 13.08 13.78 15.68
CA GLY A 3 11.77 13.50 15.08
C GLY A 3 10.87 12.81 16.10
N THR A 4 9.57 13.02 15.99
CA THR A 4 8.57 12.32 16.80
C THR A 4 7.89 11.28 15.93
N LEU A 5 7.68 10.07 16.47
CA LEU A 5 6.93 9.00 15.81
C LEU A 5 5.55 8.88 16.45
N LEU A 6 4.50 8.81 15.62
CA LEU A 6 3.15 8.50 16.06
C LEU A 6 2.86 7.02 15.81
N GLY A 7 2.74 6.24 16.88
CA GLY A 7 2.39 4.81 16.80
C GLY A 7 0.90 4.62 16.52
N LEU A 8 0.57 3.98 15.39
CA LEU A 8 -0.80 3.65 14.97
C LEU A 8 -1.06 2.13 14.85
N ALA A 9 -0.18 1.32 15.45
CA ALA A 9 -0.38 -0.12 15.55
C ALA A 9 -1.55 -0.46 16.49
N PRO A 10 -2.19 -1.64 16.36
CA PRO A 10 -3.17 -2.08 17.34
C PRO A 10 -2.55 -2.06 18.74
N HIS A 11 -3.28 -1.60 19.73
CA HIS A 11 -2.74 -1.54 21.08
C HIS A 11 -2.82 -2.90 21.76
N THR A 12 -1.73 -3.25 22.43
CA THR A 12 -1.66 -4.39 23.33
C THR A 12 -0.81 -4.01 24.53
N ASP A 13 -1.25 -4.40 25.73
CA ASP A 13 -0.54 -4.11 26.97
C ASP A 13 0.92 -4.62 26.96
N SER A 14 1.20 -5.69 26.21
CA SER A 14 2.53 -6.30 26.10
C SER A 14 3.54 -5.49 25.27
N LEU A 15 3.08 -4.63 24.36
CA LEU A 15 3.96 -3.81 23.49
C LEU A 15 3.92 -2.33 23.86
N ALA A 16 2.97 -1.92 24.70
CA ALA A 16 2.86 -0.55 25.17
C ALA A 16 3.96 -0.24 26.20
N ARG A 17 4.72 0.84 25.96
CA ARG A 17 5.70 1.35 26.94
C ARG A 17 5.05 2.16 28.07
N LEU A 18 3.84 2.65 27.83
CA LEU A 18 3.06 3.46 28.76
C LEU A 18 1.70 2.79 28.94
N ALA A 19 1.19 2.77 30.16
CA ALA A 19 -0.15 2.29 30.48
C ALA A 19 -1.27 3.28 30.06
N SER A 20 -0.99 4.17 29.11
CA SER A 20 -1.92 5.18 28.64
C SER A 20 -2.89 4.60 27.61
N THR A 21 -4.13 5.08 27.63
CA THR A 21 -5.13 4.83 26.60
C THR A 21 -4.54 5.08 25.20
N PRO A 22 -4.80 4.21 24.20
CA PRO A 22 -4.30 4.40 22.84
C PRO A 22 -4.81 5.70 22.20
N PHE A 23 -4.01 6.32 21.34
CA PHE A 23 -4.35 7.60 20.70
C PHE A 23 -5.74 7.63 20.05
N LEU A 24 -6.08 6.63 19.23
CA LEU A 24 -7.40 6.54 18.59
C LEU A 24 -8.55 6.38 19.60
N ALA A 25 -8.31 5.67 20.70
CA ALA A 25 -9.30 5.54 21.76
C ALA A 25 -9.51 6.87 22.48
N GLN A 26 -8.44 7.62 22.77
CA GLN A 26 -8.55 8.96 23.34
C GLN A 26 -9.34 9.93 22.44
N LEU A 27 -9.17 9.84 21.12
CA LEU A 27 -9.94 10.66 20.18
C LEU A 27 -11.43 10.30 20.16
N LYS A 28 -11.75 9.01 20.18
CA LYS A 28 -13.15 8.53 20.23
C LYS A 28 -13.83 8.90 21.55
N GLU A 29 -13.13 8.77 22.68
CA GLU A 29 -13.64 9.15 24.01
C GLU A 29 -13.97 10.65 24.12
N ARG A 30 -13.30 11.48 23.33
CA ARG A 30 -13.53 12.94 23.29
C ARG A 30 -14.47 13.39 22.17
N ASP A 31 -15.12 12.45 21.48
CA ASP A 31 -15.98 12.70 20.31
C ASP A 31 -15.27 13.48 19.17
N LEU A 32 -13.94 13.35 19.09
CA LEU A 32 -13.12 13.94 18.02
C LEU A 32 -12.98 13.00 16.82
N ALA A 33 -13.32 11.72 16.98
CA ALA A 33 -13.30 10.71 15.94
C ALA A 33 -14.51 9.79 16.09
N LYS A 34 -15.31 9.66 15.03
CA LYS A 34 -16.50 8.78 15.03
C LYS A 34 -16.13 7.30 15.14
N ASN A 35 -15.02 6.90 14.53
CA ASN A 35 -14.55 5.52 14.45
C ASN A 35 -13.11 5.41 14.93
N LYS A 36 -12.71 4.27 15.53
CA LYS A 36 -11.28 3.98 15.80
C LYS A 36 -10.62 3.42 14.55
N ILE A 37 -10.55 4.24 13.51
CA ILE A 37 -9.87 3.90 12.26
C ILE A 37 -8.82 4.95 11.93
N TRP A 38 -7.85 4.55 11.11
CA TRP A 38 -6.99 5.49 10.40
C TRP A 38 -6.78 4.97 8.99
N SER A 39 -6.51 5.86 8.04
CA SER A 39 -6.19 5.48 6.67
C SER A 39 -5.03 6.29 6.13
N ALA A 40 -4.29 5.67 5.23
CA ALA A 40 -3.19 6.30 4.51
C ALA A 40 -3.40 6.14 3.01
N THR A 41 -3.18 7.23 2.28
CA THR A 41 -3.18 7.26 0.82
C THR A 41 -1.92 8.00 0.38
N LEU A 42 -1.06 7.33 -0.38
CA LEU A 42 0.08 7.98 -1.02
C LEU A 42 -0.35 8.46 -2.40
N LEU A 43 -0.30 9.78 -2.60
CA LEU A 43 -0.70 10.43 -3.85
C LEU A 43 0.43 10.38 -4.87
N ASP A 44 1.66 10.60 -4.41
CA ASP A 44 2.89 10.52 -5.20
C ASP A 44 4.09 10.15 -4.30
N GLY A 45 5.32 10.38 -4.78
CA GLY A 45 6.55 10.07 -4.04
C GLY A 45 6.89 11.02 -2.89
N GLU A 46 6.17 12.14 -2.76
CA GLU A 46 6.44 13.23 -1.81
C GLU A 46 5.21 13.56 -0.96
N THR A 47 4.00 13.29 -1.44
CA THR A 47 2.75 13.69 -0.81
C THR A 47 1.82 12.51 -0.55
N GLY A 48 1.08 12.62 0.55
CA GLY A 48 0.09 11.64 0.96
C GLY A 48 -0.85 12.23 1.99
N ILE A 49 -1.94 11.51 2.22
CA ILE A 49 -2.97 11.89 3.18
C ILE A 49 -3.04 10.81 4.26
N LEU A 50 -2.88 11.25 5.52
CA LEU A 50 -3.20 10.47 6.70
C LEU A 50 -4.54 10.98 7.25
N SER A 51 -5.55 10.11 7.27
CA SER A 51 -6.84 10.42 7.90
C SER A 51 -6.97 9.66 9.22
N ILE A 52 -7.44 10.37 10.24
CA ILE A 52 -7.69 9.83 11.58
C ILE A 52 -9.19 9.89 11.85
N GLY A 53 -9.79 8.76 12.25
CA GLY A 53 -11.23 8.65 12.52
C GLY A 53 -12.13 8.53 11.29
N GLY A 54 -11.55 8.53 10.08
CA GLY A 54 -12.25 8.53 8.80
C GLY A 54 -11.37 8.08 7.63
N THR A 55 -11.90 8.23 6.42
CA THR A 55 -11.22 7.94 5.15
C THR A 55 -11.53 9.03 4.13
N ILE A 56 -10.66 9.26 3.16
CA ILE A 56 -10.91 10.16 2.02
C ILE A 56 -11.67 9.51 0.85
N ALA A 57 -12.29 8.35 1.09
CA ALA A 57 -12.89 7.55 0.03
C ALA A 57 -13.95 8.31 -0.78
N LYS A 58 -14.73 9.19 -0.14
CA LYS A 58 -15.79 9.96 -0.79
C LYS A 58 -15.23 11.18 -1.51
N GLU A 59 -14.37 11.92 -0.83
CA GLU A 59 -13.70 13.13 -1.32
C GLU A 59 -12.87 12.80 -2.57
N PHE A 60 -12.22 11.64 -2.60
CA PHE A 60 -11.50 11.18 -3.78
C PHE A 60 -12.43 10.90 -4.96
N GLU A 61 -13.54 10.17 -4.76
CA GLU A 61 -14.50 9.90 -5.84
C GLU A 61 -15.13 11.19 -6.37
N GLU A 62 -15.45 12.13 -5.49
CA GLU A 62 -15.94 13.45 -5.88
C GLU A 62 -14.95 14.19 -6.76
N ALA A 63 -13.68 14.27 -6.35
CA ALA A 63 -12.62 14.93 -7.11
C ALA A 63 -12.40 14.26 -8.47
N LYS A 64 -12.40 12.93 -8.53
CA LYS A 64 -12.28 12.15 -9.76
C LYS A 64 -13.43 12.44 -10.73
N ILE A 65 -14.67 12.34 -10.26
CA ILE A 65 -15.87 12.58 -11.07
C ILE A 65 -15.87 14.01 -11.60
N ARG A 66 -15.55 15.00 -10.74
CA ARG A 66 -15.46 16.40 -11.13
C ARG A 66 -14.43 16.60 -12.23
N GLY A 67 -13.21 16.08 -12.05
CA GLY A 67 -12.13 16.19 -13.03
C GLY A 67 -12.51 15.56 -14.38
N GLU A 68 -13.17 14.40 -14.38
CA GLU A 68 -13.67 13.77 -15.62
C GLU A 68 -14.73 14.62 -16.33
N ILE A 69 -15.64 15.26 -15.59
CA ILE A 69 -16.67 16.12 -16.16
C ILE A 69 -16.05 17.39 -16.73
N GLU A 70 -15.22 18.08 -15.94
CA GLU A 70 -14.57 19.33 -16.36
C GLU A 70 -13.68 19.11 -17.60
N LEU A 71 -12.91 18.02 -17.64
CA LEU A 71 -12.06 17.70 -18.78
C LEU A 71 -12.88 17.41 -20.04
N LYS A 72 -14.00 16.68 -19.91
CA LYS A 72 -14.87 16.35 -21.04
C LYS A 72 -15.55 17.58 -21.64
N HIS A 73 -15.80 18.59 -20.81
CA HIS A 73 -16.51 19.81 -21.17
C HIS A 73 -15.60 21.04 -21.26
N LEU A 74 -14.28 20.82 -21.36
CA LEU A 74 -13.30 21.89 -21.41
C LEU A 74 -13.54 22.77 -22.65
N GLY A 75 -13.78 24.07 -22.42
CA GLY A 75 -14.04 25.05 -23.48
C GLY A 75 -15.49 25.14 -23.95
N ASP A 76 -16.43 24.43 -23.31
CA ASP A 76 -17.86 24.59 -23.55
C ASP A 76 -18.38 25.84 -22.80
N PRO A 77 -18.83 26.90 -23.50
CA PRO A 77 -19.28 28.13 -22.86
C PRO A 77 -20.63 27.99 -22.14
N LEU A 78 -21.36 26.89 -22.33
CA LEU A 78 -22.62 26.62 -21.66
C LEU A 78 -22.44 25.91 -20.31
N VAL A 79 -21.22 25.46 -20.00
CA VAL A 79 -20.93 24.70 -18.79
C VAL A 79 -20.52 25.66 -17.67
N THR A 80 -21.39 25.76 -16.66
CA THR A 80 -21.17 26.55 -15.45
C THR A 80 -20.72 25.65 -14.29
N THR A 81 -20.13 26.26 -13.25
CA THR A 81 -19.76 25.54 -12.02
C THR A 81 -20.96 24.84 -11.38
N ASP A 82 -22.12 25.51 -11.32
CA ASP A 82 -23.35 24.93 -10.76
C ASP A 82 -23.79 23.69 -11.52
N TRP A 83 -23.69 23.70 -12.85
CA TRP A 83 -24.01 22.54 -13.68
C TRP A 83 -23.04 21.39 -13.39
N VAL A 84 -21.73 21.67 -13.25
CA VAL A 84 -20.74 20.66 -12.88
C VAL A 84 -21.09 20.05 -11.51
N ASP A 85 -21.45 20.88 -10.53
CA ASP A 85 -21.83 20.43 -9.18
C ASP A 85 -23.07 19.52 -9.22
N GLU A 86 -24.08 19.85 -10.01
CA GLU A 86 -25.25 19.00 -10.20
C GLU A 86 -24.88 17.63 -10.79
N GLN A 87 -24.03 17.61 -11.82
CA GLN A 87 -23.57 16.36 -12.44
C GLN A 87 -22.70 15.52 -11.51
N VAL A 88 -21.81 16.16 -10.75
CA VAL A 88 -20.98 15.51 -9.74
C VAL A 88 -21.86 14.89 -8.65
N ASN A 89 -22.81 15.65 -8.09
CA ASN A 89 -23.71 15.17 -7.05
C ASN A 89 -24.58 14.00 -7.52
N ALA A 90 -25.11 14.05 -8.74
CA ALA A 90 -25.91 12.97 -9.30
C ALA A 90 -25.10 11.68 -9.43
N LYS A 91 -23.88 11.75 -9.98
CA LYS A 91 -22.99 10.58 -10.11
C LYS A 91 -22.48 10.08 -8.76
N LEU A 92 -22.10 10.98 -7.86
CA LEU A 92 -21.58 10.62 -6.55
C LEU A 92 -22.66 9.94 -5.71
N THR A 93 -23.90 10.43 -5.74
CA THR A 93 -25.05 9.79 -5.05
C THR A 93 -25.32 8.38 -5.59
N PHE A 94 -25.14 8.16 -6.90
CA PHE A 94 -25.28 6.84 -7.49
C PHE A 94 -24.16 5.88 -7.08
N LEU A 95 -22.91 6.35 -7.02
CA LEU A 95 -21.74 5.53 -6.66
C LEU A 95 -21.61 5.30 -5.15
N ILE A 96 -21.92 6.32 -4.36
CA ILE A 96 -21.86 6.37 -2.90
C ILE A 96 -23.19 6.95 -2.40
N PRO A 97 -24.22 6.10 -2.23
CA PRO A 97 -25.46 6.52 -1.60
C PRO A 97 -25.19 7.20 -0.24
N PRO A 98 -25.95 8.23 0.15
CA PRO A 98 -25.71 8.97 1.40
C PRO A 98 -25.75 8.10 2.66
N ASP A 99 -26.47 6.99 2.60
CA ASP A 99 -26.61 5.98 3.66
C ASP A 99 -25.65 4.78 3.49
N ALA A 100 -24.80 4.79 2.45
CA ALA A 100 -23.83 3.74 2.24
C ALA A 100 -22.75 3.78 3.34
N SER A 101 -22.54 2.63 3.96
CA SER A 101 -21.43 2.46 4.90
C SER A 101 -20.10 2.63 4.20
N TRP A 102 -19.22 3.45 4.79
CA TRP A 102 -17.89 3.75 4.28
C TRP A 102 -17.04 2.50 4.03
N ASP A 103 -17.30 1.43 4.77
CA ASP A 103 -16.51 0.19 4.70
C ASP A 103 -16.76 -0.61 3.42
N LYS A 104 -17.88 -0.39 2.72
CA LYS A 104 -18.20 -1.07 1.45
C LYS A 104 -17.25 -0.70 0.31
N HIS A 105 -16.51 0.41 0.44
CA HIS A 105 -15.56 0.87 -0.58
C HIS A 105 -14.21 0.17 -0.54
N PHE A 106 -13.98 -0.68 0.47
CA PHE A 106 -12.71 -1.36 0.68
C PHE A 106 -12.87 -2.88 0.53
N LYS A 107 -11.79 -3.56 0.14
CA LYS A 107 -11.70 -5.01 0.27
C LYS A 107 -10.92 -5.33 1.52
N TRP A 108 -11.51 -6.19 2.34
CA TRP A 108 -11.06 -6.41 3.71
C TRP A 108 -10.28 -7.70 3.84
N THR A 109 -9.25 -7.65 4.68
CA THR A 109 -8.62 -8.82 5.28
C THR A 109 -8.65 -8.68 6.79
N GLU A 110 -8.93 -9.79 7.47
CA GLU A 110 -8.85 -9.84 8.93
C GLU A 110 -7.40 -9.72 9.39
N VAL A 111 -7.20 -9.02 10.49
CA VAL A 111 -5.94 -8.98 11.20
C VAL A 111 -5.76 -10.28 11.96
N GLN A 112 -4.63 -10.94 11.75
CA GLN A 112 -4.31 -12.20 12.39
C GLN A 112 -2.80 -12.38 12.50
N GLY A 113 -2.34 -12.93 13.62
CA GLY A 113 -0.93 -13.13 13.90
C GLY A 113 -0.55 -12.53 15.26
N ALA A 114 0.65 -11.96 15.33
CA ALA A 114 1.17 -11.36 16.56
C ALA A 114 0.30 -10.16 16.98
N ALA A 115 -0.16 -10.19 18.22
CA ALA A 115 -0.94 -9.11 18.80
C ALA A 115 -0.13 -7.80 18.76
N GLY A 116 -0.82 -6.70 18.47
CA GLY A 116 -0.24 -5.36 18.40
C GLY A 116 0.46 -5.02 17.08
N TRP A 117 0.26 -5.85 16.05
CA TRP A 117 0.73 -5.59 14.69
C TRP A 117 -0.42 -5.69 13.70
N TRP A 118 -0.35 -4.90 12.63
CA TRP A 118 -1.25 -5.03 11.47
C TRP A 118 -0.81 -6.22 10.60
N THR A 119 -0.96 -7.41 11.16
CA THR A 119 -0.60 -8.69 10.52
C THR A 119 -1.80 -9.29 9.80
N ALA A 120 -1.59 -9.91 8.65
CA ALA A 120 -2.62 -10.65 7.93
C ALA A 120 -2.01 -11.82 7.14
N LEU A 121 -2.85 -12.55 6.41
CA LEU A 121 -2.41 -13.57 5.46
C LEU A 121 -2.63 -13.10 4.03
N MET A 122 -1.54 -12.85 3.32
CA MET A 122 -1.55 -12.61 1.88
C MET A 122 -1.76 -13.95 1.17
N LYS A 123 -2.92 -14.12 0.52
CA LYS A 123 -3.34 -15.42 -0.05
C LYS A 123 -2.51 -15.84 -1.27
N GLY A 124 -1.89 -14.89 -1.94
CA GLY A 124 -1.14 -15.13 -3.17
C GLY A 124 -0.19 -14.00 -3.52
N VAL A 125 0.94 -14.37 -4.11
CA VAL A 125 1.79 -13.45 -4.88
C VAL A 125 1.72 -13.89 -6.34
N TRP A 126 1.41 -12.94 -7.22
CA TRP A 126 1.17 -13.20 -8.63
C TRP A 126 2.18 -12.45 -9.48
N ILE A 127 2.76 -13.14 -10.46
CA ILE A 127 3.65 -12.57 -11.47
C ILE A 127 3.08 -12.95 -12.84
N ASN A 128 2.79 -11.95 -13.68
CA ASN A 128 2.25 -12.14 -15.03
C ASN A 128 1.00 -13.06 -15.06
N GLY A 129 0.12 -12.92 -14.07
CA GLY A 129 -1.09 -13.73 -13.94
C GLY A 129 -0.89 -15.14 -13.36
N ALA A 130 0.34 -15.55 -13.05
CA ALA A 130 0.64 -16.84 -12.41
C ALA A 130 0.84 -16.67 -10.90
N LYS A 131 0.14 -17.46 -10.08
CA LYS A 131 0.33 -17.46 -8.61
C LYS A 131 1.60 -18.25 -8.24
N ILE A 132 2.65 -17.55 -7.84
CA ILE A 132 3.98 -18.13 -7.55
C ILE A 132 4.18 -18.51 -6.07
N LEU A 133 3.43 -17.86 -5.17
CA LEU A 133 3.46 -18.09 -3.73
C LEU A 133 2.02 -18.07 -3.20
N LYS A 134 1.78 -18.80 -2.12
CA LYS A 134 0.46 -18.92 -1.47
C LYS A 134 0.60 -18.70 0.03
N ASN A 135 -0.42 -18.14 0.66
CA ASN A 135 -0.54 -18.08 2.12
C ASN A 135 0.71 -17.54 2.82
N GLN A 136 1.10 -16.32 2.48
CA GLN A 136 2.28 -15.65 3.04
C GLN A 136 1.85 -14.76 4.22
N PRO A 137 2.40 -14.94 5.43
CA PRO A 137 2.15 -14.02 6.54
C PRO A 137 2.78 -12.67 6.23
N VAL A 138 2.05 -11.60 6.55
CA VAL A 138 2.42 -10.25 6.12
C VAL A 138 2.10 -9.21 7.19
N ILE A 139 2.96 -8.19 7.31
CA ILE A 139 2.69 -6.96 8.06
C ILE A 139 2.49 -5.81 7.06
N PHE A 140 1.51 -4.96 7.32
CA PHE A 140 1.37 -3.66 6.67
C PHE A 140 2.14 -2.61 7.47
N ASP A 141 3.21 -2.06 6.91
CA ASP A 141 4.05 -1.05 7.58
C ASP A 141 4.52 0.02 6.60
N ILE A 142 3.78 1.13 6.54
CA ILE A 142 4.08 2.25 5.66
C ILE A 142 5.44 2.90 5.93
N ASN A 143 6.04 2.73 7.12
CA ASN A 143 7.36 3.28 7.44
C ASN A 143 8.51 2.45 6.86
N THR A 144 8.23 1.27 6.33
CA THR A 144 9.23 0.46 5.63
C THR A 144 9.34 0.97 4.18
N PRO A 145 10.53 1.40 3.70
CA PRO A 145 10.68 2.00 2.37
C PRO A 145 10.64 0.98 1.21
N PHE A 146 10.57 -0.31 1.51
CA PHE A 146 10.62 -1.41 0.54
C PHE A 146 9.56 -2.45 0.84
N ILE A 147 9.31 -3.36 -0.09
CA ILE A 147 8.61 -4.61 0.24
C ILE A 147 9.65 -5.61 0.69
N LEU A 148 9.59 -6.05 1.94
CA LEU A 148 10.52 -7.03 2.48
C LEU A 148 9.95 -8.44 2.32
N ALA A 149 10.73 -9.32 1.73
CA ALA A 149 10.38 -10.72 1.51
C ALA A 149 11.40 -11.65 2.17
N PRO A 150 10.99 -12.74 2.84
CA PRO A 150 11.93 -13.71 3.38
C PRO A 150 12.72 -14.41 2.27
N PRO A 151 13.91 -14.98 2.54
CA PRO A 151 14.87 -15.33 1.49
C PRO A 151 14.34 -16.32 0.44
N ILE A 152 13.58 -17.34 0.86
CA ILE A 152 12.98 -18.31 -0.06
C ILE A 152 11.93 -17.65 -0.94
N ALA A 153 11.15 -16.71 -0.39
CA ALA A 153 10.08 -16.04 -1.10
C ALA A 153 10.62 -14.98 -2.08
N ALA A 154 11.63 -14.19 -1.66
CA ALA A 154 12.34 -13.26 -2.53
C ALA A 154 12.98 -13.97 -3.73
N ARG A 155 13.63 -15.11 -3.49
CA ARG A 155 14.24 -15.92 -4.56
C ARG A 155 13.20 -16.40 -5.56
N ARG A 156 12.13 -17.06 -5.10
CA ARG A 156 11.04 -17.53 -5.98
C ARG A 156 10.37 -16.39 -6.75
N PHE A 157 10.23 -15.24 -6.11
CA PHE A 157 9.70 -14.03 -6.73
C PHE A 157 10.54 -13.60 -7.93
N TYR A 158 11.85 -13.42 -7.77
CA TYR A 158 12.72 -12.96 -8.85
C TYR A 158 13.01 -14.05 -9.90
N GLU A 159 13.05 -15.33 -9.51
CA GLU A 159 13.13 -16.46 -10.47
C GLU A 159 11.93 -16.50 -11.43
N SER A 160 10.78 -15.95 -11.01
CA SER A 160 9.57 -15.86 -11.82
C SER A 160 9.57 -14.66 -12.78
N ILE A 161 10.58 -13.80 -12.73
CA ILE A 161 10.76 -12.63 -13.59
C ILE A 161 11.99 -12.87 -14.48
N GLY A 162 11.79 -12.85 -15.80
CA GLY A 162 12.86 -13.10 -16.76
C GLY A 162 14.01 -12.09 -16.68
N GLY A 163 15.24 -12.58 -16.72
CA GLY A 163 16.46 -11.77 -16.78
C GLY A 163 16.88 -11.14 -15.45
N THR A 164 16.37 -11.62 -14.32
CA THR A 164 16.77 -11.09 -13.01
C THR A 164 18.14 -11.55 -12.58
N LYS A 165 18.78 -10.75 -11.73
CA LYS A 165 20.05 -11.09 -11.09
C LYS A 165 20.12 -10.53 -9.68
N ARG A 166 20.67 -11.30 -8.75
CA ARG A 166 21.02 -10.79 -7.41
C ARG A 166 22.20 -9.84 -7.54
N LEU A 167 22.20 -8.75 -6.78
CA LEU A 167 23.34 -7.85 -6.75
C LEU A 167 24.50 -8.46 -5.94
N PRO A 168 25.76 -8.12 -6.25
CA PRO A 168 26.89 -8.57 -5.46
C PRO A 168 26.89 -7.90 -4.06
N PRO A 169 27.56 -8.50 -3.07
CA PRO A 169 27.80 -7.85 -1.78
C PRO A 169 28.42 -6.45 -1.95
N PRO A 170 28.05 -5.47 -1.10
CA PRO A 170 27.23 -5.58 0.10
C PRO A 170 25.70 -5.49 -0.14
N TYR A 171 25.24 -5.50 -1.39
CA TYR A 171 23.83 -5.31 -1.75
C TYR A 171 23.13 -6.63 -2.09
N ASP A 172 23.58 -7.76 -1.55
CA ASP A 172 23.11 -9.11 -1.90
C ASP A 172 21.67 -9.41 -1.47
N ASN A 173 21.04 -8.49 -0.74
CA ASN A 173 19.63 -8.45 -0.43
C ASN A 173 18.76 -7.84 -1.55
N PHE A 174 19.37 -7.11 -2.50
CA PHE A 174 18.70 -6.50 -3.63
C PHE A 174 18.85 -7.36 -4.90
N PHE A 175 17.90 -7.16 -5.81
CA PHE A 175 17.89 -7.82 -7.10
C PHE A 175 17.65 -6.80 -8.19
N ALA A 176 18.30 -7.00 -9.32
CA ALA A 176 18.06 -6.25 -10.53
C ALA A 176 17.22 -7.05 -11.51
N PHE A 177 16.44 -6.33 -12.31
CA PHE A 177 15.63 -6.85 -13.41
C PHE A 177 15.79 -5.94 -14.64
N PRO A 178 15.53 -6.41 -15.87
CA PRO A 178 15.59 -5.56 -17.05
C PRO A 178 14.52 -4.46 -16.97
N CYS A 179 14.90 -3.19 -17.10
CA CYS A 179 13.98 -2.04 -16.93
C CYS A 179 12.80 -2.02 -17.91
N LEU A 180 12.91 -2.72 -19.04
CA LEU A 180 11.86 -2.82 -20.07
C LEU A 180 11.03 -4.11 -19.94
N ASN A 181 11.20 -4.86 -18.86
CA ASN A 181 10.44 -6.07 -18.61
C ASN A 181 8.99 -5.71 -18.23
N ARG A 182 8.01 -6.29 -18.92
CA ARG A 182 6.57 -6.11 -18.65
C ARG A 182 6.07 -6.92 -17.46
N ALA A 183 6.92 -7.09 -16.44
CA ALA A 183 6.56 -7.83 -15.24
C ALA A 183 5.36 -7.15 -14.57
N ASN A 184 4.29 -7.91 -14.38
CA ASN A 184 3.08 -7.47 -13.70
C ASN A 184 2.99 -8.21 -12.36
N ILE A 185 3.09 -7.47 -11.26
CA ILE A 185 3.16 -8.02 -9.90
C ILE A 185 1.90 -7.66 -9.13
N ALA A 186 1.15 -8.67 -8.69
CA ALA A 186 -0.03 -8.48 -7.85
C ALA A 186 0.12 -9.20 -6.51
N LEU A 187 -0.39 -8.57 -5.45
CA LEU A 187 -0.46 -9.12 -4.11
C LEU A 187 -1.93 -9.33 -3.74
N GLU A 188 -2.28 -10.55 -3.35
CA GLU A 188 -3.66 -10.93 -3.08
C GLU A 188 -4.03 -10.67 -1.61
N ILE A 189 -4.79 -9.60 -1.38
CA ILE A 189 -5.27 -9.16 -0.06
C ILE A 189 -6.80 -9.23 -0.07
N GLY A 190 -7.41 -9.82 0.97
CA GLY A 190 -8.87 -9.92 1.05
C GLY A 190 -9.53 -10.72 -0.09
N GLY A 191 -8.77 -11.56 -0.81
CA GLY A 191 -9.24 -12.28 -2.00
C GLY A 191 -9.26 -11.45 -3.29
N TRP A 192 -8.69 -10.25 -3.26
CA TRP A 192 -8.56 -9.37 -4.43
C TRP A 192 -7.10 -9.20 -4.77
N ASN A 193 -6.80 -9.25 -6.07
CA ASN A 193 -5.51 -8.84 -6.59
C ASN A 193 -5.52 -7.33 -6.68
N PHE A 194 -4.81 -6.68 -5.77
CA PHE A 194 -4.64 -5.25 -5.87
C PHE A 194 -3.65 -4.97 -6.99
N PRO A 195 -4.05 -4.14 -7.98
CA PRO A 195 -3.18 -3.81 -9.08
C PRO A 195 -2.00 -3.01 -8.57
N THR A 196 -0.93 -2.93 -9.32
CA THR A 196 -0.05 -4.02 -9.74
C THR A 196 1.23 -3.28 -10.02
N MET A 197 2.30 -3.61 -9.30
CA MET A 197 3.56 -2.96 -9.61
C MET A 197 3.98 -3.45 -10.99
N HIS A 198 4.20 -2.51 -11.90
CA HIS A 198 4.69 -2.79 -13.24
C HIS A 198 6.20 -2.58 -13.28
N GLY A 199 6.90 -3.49 -13.95
CA GLY A 199 8.34 -3.39 -14.23
C GLY A 199 8.67 -2.47 -15.41
N GLU A 200 7.69 -2.13 -16.24
CA GLU A 200 7.84 -1.10 -17.28
C GLU A 200 7.25 0.23 -16.77
N GLY A 201 7.97 1.32 -17.03
CA GLY A 201 7.49 2.67 -16.73
C GLY A 201 6.44 3.12 -17.75
N THR A 202 5.48 3.90 -17.28
CA THR A 202 4.52 4.62 -18.11
C THR A 202 5.13 5.92 -18.64
N SER A 203 4.43 6.57 -19.58
CA SER A 203 4.79 7.93 -20.04
C SER A 203 4.85 8.95 -18.89
N ALA A 204 4.05 8.76 -17.84
CA ALA A 204 4.07 9.57 -16.62
C ALA A 204 5.34 9.29 -15.78
N ASP A 205 5.73 8.02 -15.65
CA ASP A 205 6.96 7.62 -14.95
C ASP A 205 8.22 8.11 -15.69
N ALA A 206 8.14 8.30 -17.01
CA ALA A 206 9.26 8.81 -17.81
C ALA A 206 9.55 10.31 -17.59
N LEU A 207 8.56 11.09 -17.16
CA LEU A 207 8.75 12.53 -16.87
C LEU A 207 9.20 12.81 -15.43
N TYR A 208 8.71 12.03 -14.45
CA TYR A 208 8.88 12.34 -13.02
C TYR A 208 9.24 11.14 -12.13
N GLY A 209 9.29 9.91 -12.65
CA GLY A 209 9.47 8.69 -11.88
C GLY A 209 10.84 8.00 -12.08
N PRO A 210 11.20 7.05 -11.19
CA PRO A 210 12.35 6.19 -11.43
C PRO A 210 12.08 5.31 -12.66
N ALA A 211 13.09 5.10 -13.50
CA ALA A 211 12.95 4.17 -14.63
C ALA A 211 12.57 2.77 -14.13
N GLY A 212 11.70 2.05 -14.85
CA GLY A 212 11.26 0.69 -14.50
C GLY A 212 9.92 0.58 -13.76
N GLY A 213 9.08 1.63 -13.82
CA GLY A 213 7.71 1.60 -13.30
C GLY A 213 7.62 1.47 -11.78
N ARG A 214 6.39 1.26 -11.26
CA ARG A 214 6.12 1.22 -9.81
C ARG A 214 6.85 0.10 -9.05
N PHE A 215 7.33 -0.93 -9.77
CA PHE A 215 8.16 -1.98 -9.17
C PHE A 215 9.62 -1.55 -8.96
N SER A 216 10.08 -0.52 -9.67
CA SER A 216 11.48 -0.13 -9.66
C SER A 216 11.82 0.88 -8.55
N LEU A 217 13.00 0.72 -7.98
CA LEU A 217 13.69 1.71 -7.14
C LEU A 217 14.62 2.63 -7.97
N GLY A 218 14.69 2.42 -9.29
CA GLY A 218 15.53 3.18 -10.21
C GLY A 218 16.53 2.32 -10.98
N LYS A 219 17.24 2.96 -11.91
CA LYS A 219 18.32 2.32 -12.68
C LYS A 219 19.48 1.99 -11.77
N MET A 220 20.13 0.86 -12.02
CA MET A 220 21.40 0.53 -11.35
C MET A 220 22.50 1.53 -11.68
N ALA A 221 22.65 1.83 -12.97
CA ALA A 221 23.55 2.83 -13.53
C ALA A 221 23.13 3.11 -14.98
N ASP A 222 23.55 4.25 -15.51
CA ASP A 222 23.29 4.62 -16.90
C ASP A 222 23.87 3.59 -17.88
N GLY A 223 23.14 3.33 -18.96
CA GLY A 223 23.53 2.37 -20.00
C GLY A 223 23.40 0.88 -19.63
N THR A 224 23.13 0.53 -18.36
CA THR A 224 23.04 -0.89 -17.96
C THR A 224 21.79 -1.61 -18.48
N GLY A 225 20.68 -0.89 -18.67
CA GLY A 225 19.37 -1.48 -18.98
C GLY A 225 18.72 -2.22 -17.81
N TYR A 226 19.30 -2.15 -16.59
CA TYR A 226 18.82 -2.83 -15.39
C TYR A 226 18.30 -1.84 -14.34
N CYS A 227 17.21 -2.25 -13.70
CA CYS A 227 16.53 -1.55 -12.64
C CYS A 227 16.56 -2.38 -11.36
N VAL A 228 16.57 -1.74 -10.20
CA VAL A 228 16.53 -2.42 -8.90
C VAL A 228 15.08 -2.62 -8.49
N GLY A 229 14.68 -3.85 -8.15
CA GLY A 229 13.30 -4.12 -7.74
C GLY A 229 13.00 -3.70 -6.31
N SER A 230 11.75 -3.30 -6.05
CA SER A 230 11.26 -2.84 -4.74
C SER A 230 11.04 -3.95 -3.72
N VAL A 231 11.10 -5.22 -4.16
CA VAL A 231 11.08 -6.40 -3.28
C VAL A 231 12.50 -6.73 -2.85
N VAL A 232 12.80 -6.61 -1.57
CA VAL A 232 14.14 -6.79 -0.99
C VAL A 232 14.14 -8.03 -0.09
N GLU A 233 15.18 -8.86 -0.20
CA GLU A 233 15.37 -10.00 0.71
C GLU A 233 15.62 -9.47 2.13
N THR A 234 14.83 -9.93 3.09
CA THR A 234 15.08 -9.70 4.51
C THR A 234 15.54 -10.96 5.22
N ARG A 235 16.45 -10.79 6.17
CA ARG A 235 16.92 -11.85 7.08
C ARG A 235 16.40 -11.65 8.51
N MET A 236 15.33 -10.85 8.67
CA MET A 236 14.65 -10.67 9.95
C MET A 236 14.19 -12.01 10.53
N GLY A 237 14.36 -12.19 11.84
CA GLY A 237 13.98 -13.43 12.54
C GLY A 237 14.87 -14.64 12.24
N LEU A 238 16.00 -14.48 11.53
CA LEU A 238 16.95 -15.57 11.27
C LEU A 238 18.14 -15.62 12.26
N LYS A 239 18.20 -14.72 13.25
CA LYS A 239 19.28 -14.77 14.26
C LYS A 239 19.05 -15.91 15.26
N GLU A 240 20.13 -16.62 15.58
CA GLU A 240 20.17 -17.79 16.49
C GLU A 240 20.03 -17.44 17.99
N GLN A 241 20.04 -16.16 18.36
CA GLN A 241 20.07 -15.75 19.78
C GLN A 241 18.67 -15.61 20.38
N GLY A 242 18.07 -16.76 20.75
CA GLY A 242 17.22 -16.94 21.94
C GLY A 242 15.89 -16.18 22.05
N MET A 243 15.56 -15.25 21.14
CA MET A 243 14.26 -14.58 21.09
C MET A 243 13.63 -14.84 19.73
N ASP A 244 12.59 -15.67 19.72
CA ASP A 244 11.71 -15.77 18.55
C ASP A 244 10.99 -14.43 18.39
N SER A 245 11.44 -13.62 17.44
CA SER A 245 10.84 -12.31 17.19
C SER A 245 9.44 -12.42 16.56
N GLY A 246 8.98 -13.62 16.18
CA GLY A 246 7.75 -13.81 15.42
C GLY A 246 7.84 -13.28 13.97
N MET A 247 8.98 -12.71 13.57
CA MET A 247 9.19 -12.10 12.25
C MET A 247 9.80 -13.08 11.23
N LYS A 248 10.10 -14.31 11.65
CA LYS A 248 10.64 -15.33 10.75
C LYS A 248 9.62 -15.64 9.65
N ASN A 249 10.08 -15.68 8.40
CA ASN A 249 9.26 -15.95 7.22
C ASN A 249 8.12 -14.93 6.97
N MET A 250 8.20 -13.74 7.58
CA MET A 250 7.18 -12.70 7.44
C MET A 250 7.53 -11.73 6.32
N TRP A 251 6.53 -11.38 5.51
CA TRP A 251 6.61 -10.27 4.56
C TRP A 251 6.32 -8.95 5.27
N VAL A 252 6.93 -7.86 4.81
CA VAL A 252 6.54 -6.51 5.21
C VAL A 252 6.16 -5.74 3.94
N LEU A 253 4.90 -5.33 3.85
CA LEU A 253 4.42 -4.45 2.80
C LEU A 253 4.73 -3.03 3.24
N GLY A 254 5.82 -2.51 2.69
CA GLY A 254 6.23 -1.13 2.85
C GLY A 254 5.58 -0.18 1.86
N GLU A 255 6.09 1.04 1.87
CA GLU A 255 5.68 2.16 1.02
C GLU A 255 5.35 1.78 -0.43
N PRO A 256 6.11 0.95 -1.16
CA PRO A 256 5.78 0.60 -2.55
C PRO A 256 4.43 -0.09 -2.73
N PHE A 257 3.94 -0.79 -1.69
CA PHE A 257 2.59 -1.39 -1.70
C PHE A 257 1.49 -0.32 -1.56
N PHE A 258 1.72 0.72 -0.76
CA PHE A 258 0.73 1.77 -0.49
C PHE A 258 0.54 2.74 -1.66
N ARG A 259 1.47 2.78 -2.63
CA ARG A 259 1.41 3.69 -3.78
C ARG A 259 0.18 3.47 -4.65
N GLY A 260 -0.66 4.51 -4.75
CA GLY A 260 -1.89 4.47 -5.54
C GLY A 260 -2.99 3.60 -4.92
N LEU A 261 -2.85 3.24 -3.63
CA LEU A 261 -3.87 2.54 -2.86
C LEU A 261 -4.34 3.42 -1.71
N GLY A 262 -5.63 3.30 -1.38
CA GLY A 262 -6.16 3.70 -0.09
C GLY A 262 -6.14 2.52 0.85
N VAL A 263 -5.38 2.61 1.94
CA VAL A 263 -5.31 1.56 2.96
C VAL A 263 -5.91 2.09 4.25
N VAL A 264 -6.91 1.39 4.78
CA VAL A 264 -7.59 1.71 6.03
C VAL A 264 -7.34 0.61 7.06
N PHE A 265 -7.15 1.02 8.30
CA PHE A 265 -6.86 0.18 9.44
C PHE A 265 -7.98 0.36 10.46
N ASP A 266 -8.82 -0.66 10.59
CA ASP A 266 -9.99 -0.66 11.46
C ASP A 266 -9.66 -1.37 12.77
N VAL A 267 -9.43 -0.57 13.82
CA VAL A 267 -9.06 -1.10 15.15
C VAL A 267 -10.26 -1.78 15.82
N ASP A 268 -11.48 -1.25 15.60
CA ASP A 268 -12.70 -1.82 16.17
C ASP A 268 -13.07 -3.14 15.48
N GLY A 269 -12.95 -3.18 14.14
CA GLY A 269 -13.23 -4.36 13.33
C GLY A 269 -12.11 -5.38 13.27
N GLY A 270 -10.89 -5.05 13.74
CA GLY A 270 -9.74 -5.96 13.67
C GLY A 270 -9.34 -6.32 12.24
N ARG A 271 -9.40 -5.37 11.30
CA ARG A 271 -9.29 -5.64 9.86
C ARG A 271 -8.56 -4.52 9.11
N VAL A 272 -7.94 -4.87 7.99
CA VAL A 272 -7.29 -3.93 7.06
C VAL A 272 -8.08 -3.91 5.75
N GLY A 273 -8.47 -2.73 5.31
CA GLY A 273 -9.20 -2.50 4.08
C GLY A 273 -8.27 -1.88 3.04
N VAL A 274 -8.36 -2.35 1.81
CA VAL A 274 -7.56 -1.82 0.70
C VAL A 274 -8.50 -1.45 -0.45
N ARG A 275 -8.24 -0.34 -1.11
CA ARG A 275 -8.94 0.09 -2.32
C ARG A 275 -7.99 0.71 -3.33
N THR A 276 -8.38 0.65 -4.59
CA THR A 276 -7.74 1.40 -5.66
C THR A 276 -8.37 2.79 -5.77
N TYR A 277 -7.58 3.71 -6.28
CA TYR A 277 -7.97 5.08 -6.61
C TYR A 277 -7.80 5.31 -8.11
#